data_AF-A0A661HV19-F1
#
_entry.id   AF-A0A661HV19-F1
#
_cell.length_a   1.000
_cell.length_b   1.000
_cell.length_c   1.000
_cell.angle_alpha   90.00
_cell.angle_beta   90.00
_cell.angle_gamma   90.00
#
_symmetry.space_group_name_H-M   'P 1'
#
loop_
_entity.id
_entity.type
_entity.pdbx_description
1 polymer ?
#
loop_
_entity_poly.entity_id
_entity_poly.type
_entity_poly.pdbx_seq_one_letter_code
_entity_poly.pdbx_strand_id
1 'polypeptide(L)'
;MLYLIVALIASRANFSELTEAPLYIFAGFVIIAIHVVIMVIFAKLFKLDLFSLGVASLANIGGVASAPILASAYSKALIPIGVLMAMMGYILGTFGGLMVGKILEMMV
;
A
#
# COMPACT_ATOMS: atom_id res chain seq x y z
N MET A 1 11.15 14.67 7.62
CA MET A 1 10.14 15.38 6.79
C MET A 1 8.91 14.52 6.52
N LEU A 2 9.02 13.26 6.07
CA LEU A 2 7.86 12.38 5.82
C LEU A 2 6.89 12.27 7.01
N TYR A 3 7.38 12.00 8.22
CA TYR A 3 6.54 11.93 9.44
C TYR A 3 5.77 13.23 9.72
N LEU A 4 6.36 14.38 9.38
CA LEU A 4 5.76 15.70 9.55
C LEU A 4 4.63 15.93 8.54
N ILE A 5 4.82 15.47 7.29
CA ILE A 5 3.77 15.50 6.25
C ILE A 5 2.62 14.57 6.62
N VAL A 6 2.91 13.34 7.07
CA VAL A 6 1.87 12.39 7.52
C VAL A 6 1.07 12.98 8.69
N ALA A 7 1.76 13.57 9.67
CA ALA A 7 1.10 14.25 10.79
C ALA A 7 0.22 15.44 10.32
N LEU A 8 0.68 16.22 9.34
CA LEU A 8 -0.09 17.35 8.78
C LEU A 8 -1.32 16.91 7.98
N ILE A 9 -1.23 15.80 7.24
CA ILE A 9 -2.37 15.21 6.53
C ILE A 9 -3.39 14.72 7.57
N ALA A 10 -2.93 13.98 8.57
CA ALA A 10 -3.78 13.47 9.65
C ALA A 10 -4.44 14.59 10.46
N SER A 11 -3.75 15.70 10.73
CA SER A 11 -4.32 16.83 11.47
C SER A 11 -5.44 17.56 10.72
N ARG A 12 -5.53 17.37 9.40
CA ARG A 12 -6.62 17.90 8.57
C ARG A 12 -7.76 16.91 8.35
N ALA A 13 -7.62 15.67 8.81
CA ALA A 13 -8.65 14.65 8.65
C ALA A 13 -9.86 15.02 9.52
N ASN A 14 -11.01 15.21 8.88
CA ASN A 14 -12.27 15.44 9.56
C ASN A 14 -13.06 14.13 9.63
N PHE A 15 -13.28 13.61 10.84
CA PHE A 15 -13.99 12.35 11.03
C PHE A 15 -15.50 12.45 10.77
N SER A 16 -16.08 13.65 10.69
CA SER A 16 -17.49 13.78 10.28
C SER A 16 -17.69 13.36 8.82
N GLU A 17 -16.74 13.69 7.96
CA GLU A 17 -16.76 13.36 6.52
C GLU A 17 -16.67 11.85 6.24
N LEU A 18 -16.17 11.07 7.21
CA LEU A 18 -16.15 9.60 7.12
C LEU A 18 -17.58 9.04 6.96
N THR A 19 -18.55 9.65 7.64
CA THR A 19 -19.96 9.21 7.57
C THR A 19 -20.66 9.66 6.27
N GLU A 20 -20.11 10.66 5.59
CA GLU A 20 -20.66 11.20 4.34
C GLU A 20 -20.20 10.40 3.10
N ALA A 21 -19.11 9.64 3.22
CA ALA A 21 -18.51 8.87 2.14
C ALA A 21 -18.44 7.34 2.40
N PRO A 22 -19.54 6.68 2.87
CA PRO A 22 -19.51 5.28 3.30
C PRO A 22 -19.12 4.31 2.17
N LEU A 23 -19.47 4.66 0.92
CA LEU A 23 -19.14 3.88 -0.27
C LEU A 23 -17.63 3.83 -0.53
N TYR A 24 -16.90 4.91 -0.28
CA TYR A 24 -15.44 4.95 -0.44
C TYR A 24 -14.72 4.11 0.62
N ILE A 25 -15.23 4.13 1.86
CA ILE A 25 -14.71 3.27 2.93
C ILE A 25 -14.91 1.80 2.58
N PHE A 26 -16.12 1.44 2.13
CA PHE A 26 -16.41 0.08 1.70
C PHE A 26 -15.51 -0.35 0.54
N ALA A 27 -15.32 0.51 -0.46
CA ALA A 27 -14.38 0.25 -1.56
C ALA A 27 -12.95 0.01 -1.05
N GLY A 28 -12.50 0.77 -0.06
CA GLY A 28 -11.20 0.55 0.60
C GLY A 28 -11.07 -0.86 1.21
N PHE A 29 -12.10 -1.32 1.93
CA PHE A 29 -12.12 -2.69 2.46
C PHE A 29 -12.10 -3.76 1.36
N VAL A 30 -12.87 -3.56 0.28
CA VAL A 30 -12.88 -4.47 -0.87
C VAL A 30 -11.50 -4.56 -1.52
N ILE A 31 -10.82 -3.42 -1.71
CA ILE A 31 -9.46 -3.37 -2.28
C ILE A 31 -8.48 -4.16 -1.40
N ILE A 32 -8.51 -3.95 -0.08
CA ILE A 32 -7.63 -4.68 0.85
C ILE A 32 -7.95 -6.18 0.85
N ALA A 33 -9.23 -6.57 0.81
CA ALA A 33 -9.63 -7.96 0.75
C ALA A 33 -9.10 -8.64 -0.53
N ILE A 34 -9.25 -8.00 -1.69
CA ILE A 34 -8.71 -8.50 -2.96
C ILE A 34 -7.19 -8.62 -2.88
N HIS A 35 -6.51 -7.60 -2.35
CA HIS A 35 -5.05 -7.62 -2.18
C HIS A 35 -4.60 -8.81 -1.32
N VAL A 36 -5.25 -9.04 -0.17
CA VAL A 36 -4.92 -10.18 0.71
C VAL A 36 -5.14 -11.51 -0.01
N VAL A 37 -6.23 -11.68 -0.75
CA VAL A 37 -6.51 -12.90 -1.50
C VAL A 37 -5.41 -13.16 -2.54
N ILE A 38 -5.03 -12.14 -3.32
CA ILE A 38 -3.95 -12.24 -4.31
C ILE A 38 -2.64 -12.61 -3.62
N MET A 39 -2.30 -11.94 -2.51
CA MET A 39 -1.08 -12.24 -1.76
C MET A 39 -1.04 -13.68 -1.25
N VAL A 40 -2.15 -14.21 -0.74
CA VAL A 40 -2.24 -15.60 -0.29
C VAL A 40 -2.06 -16.59 -1.44
N ILE A 41 -2.64 -16.30 -2.61
CA ILE A 41 -2.45 -17.13 -3.81
C ILE A 41 -0.97 -17.16 -4.21
N PHE A 42 -0.32 -16.00 -4.30
CA PHE A 42 1.10 -15.90 -4.64
C PHE A 42 2.00 -16.55 -3.58
N ALA A 43 1.68 -16.39 -2.30
CA ALA A 43 2.42 -17.04 -1.21
C ALA A 43 2.45 -18.57 -1.38
N LYS A 44 1.30 -19.17 -1.72
CA LYS A 44 1.19 -20.61 -1.95
C LYS A 44 1.86 -21.06 -3.24
N LEU A 45 1.70 -20.30 -4.32
CA LEU A 45 2.24 -20.65 -5.63
C LEU A 45 3.78 -20.62 -5.65
N PHE A 46 4.37 -19.56 -5.09
CA PHE A 46 5.81 -19.34 -5.08
C PHE A 46 6.50 -19.85 -3.80
N LYS A 47 5.73 -20.41 -2.85
CA LYS A 47 6.21 -20.88 -1.55
C LYS A 47 7.00 -19.79 -0.80
N LEU A 48 6.45 -18.57 -0.78
CA LEU A 48 7.08 -17.43 -0.13
C LEU A 48 7.01 -17.58 1.39
N ASP A 49 8.06 -17.13 2.06
CA ASP A 49 8.10 -17.02 3.51
C ASP A 49 7.32 -15.79 4.00
N LEU A 50 6.94 -15.79 5.28
CA LEU A 50 6.15 -14.71 5.88
C LEU A 50 6.90 -13.37 5.89
N PHE A 51 8.23 -13.38 5.96
CA PHE A 51 9.01 -12.14 5.90
C PHE A 51 8.88 -11.49 4.52
N SER A 52 9.17 -12.24 3.45
CA SER A 52 9.08 -11.69 2.09
C SER A 52 7.65 -11.27 1.73
N LEU A 53 6.66 -12.08 2.12
CA LEU A 53 5.24 -11.75 1.91
C LEU A 53 4.81 -10.49 2.66
N GLY A 54 5.22 -10.37 3.94
CA GLY A 54 4.87 -9.23 4.78
C GLY A 54 5.50 -7.93 4.29
N VAL A 55 6.80 -7.95 3.94
CA VAL A 55 7.50 -6.77 3.42
C VAL A 55 6.92 -6.36 2.06
N ALA A 56 6.62 -7.33 1.18
CA ALA A 56 5.96 -7.05 -0.09
C ALA A 56 4.57 -6.42 0.08
N SER A 57 3.77 -6.93 1.02
CA SER A 57 2.43 -6.38 1.27
C SER A 57 2.50 -4.94 1.79
N LEU A 58 3.39 -4.68 2.76
CA LEU A 58 3.59 -3.33 3.29
C LEU A 58 4.22 -2.40 2.27
N ALA A 59 5.08 -2.87 1.38
CA ALA A 59 5.62 -2.08 0.28
C ALA A 59 4.51 -1.50 -0.62
N ASN A 60 3.43 -2.26 -0.83
CA ASN A 60 2.31 -1.84 -1.68
C ASN A 60 1.24 -1.03 -0.92
N ILE A 61 0.88 -1.43 0.30
CA ILE A 61 -0.22 -0.79 1.05
C ILE A 61 0.27 0.36 1.92
N GLY A 62 1.38 0.18 2.63
CA GLY A 62 1.92 1.17 3.56
C GLY A 62 3.16 1.91 3.06
N GLY A 63 3.67 1.56 1.88
CA GLY A 63 4.74 2.25 1.17
C GLY A 63 6.06 2.36 1.94
N VAL A 64 6.82 3.40 1.58
CA VAL A 64 8.17 3.68 2.13
C VAL A 64 8.15 4.02 3.63
N ALA A 65 6.98 4.34 4.18
CA ALA A 65 6.83 4.66 5.60
C ALA A 65 6.86 3.41 6.49
N SER A 66 6.39 2.25 6.00
CA SER A 66 6.13 1.08 6.84
C SER A 66 6.89 -0.19 6.42
N ALA A 67 7.14 -0.39 5.12
CA ALA A 67 7.87 -1.57 4.65
C ALA A 67 9.30 -1.68 5.23
N PRO A 68 10.10 -0.59 5.32
CA PRO A 68 11.42 -0.65 5.93
C PRO A 68 11.38 -0.93 7.44
N ILE A 69 10.30 -0.51 8.11
CA ILE A 69 10.11 -0.77 9.56
C ILE A 69 9.95 -2.27 9.78
N LEU A 70 9.06 -2.93 9.03
CA LEU A 70 8.91 -4.39 9.14
C LEU A 70 10.21 -5.09 8.77
N ALA A 71 10.88 -4.68 7.68
CA ALA A 71 12.15 -5.29 7.29
C ALA A 71 13.23 -5.16 8.39
N SER A 72 13.29 -4.01 9.08
CA SER A 72 14.21 -3.75 10.19
C SER A 72 13.99 -4.66 11.41
N ALA A 73 12.75 -5.12 11.61
CA ALA A 73 12.41 -6.03 12.70
C ALA A 73 13.02 -7.43 12.49
N TYR A 74 13.32 -7.81 11.25
CA TYR A 74 14.03 -9.05 10.93
C TYR A 74 15.55 -8.83 10.88
N SER A 75 16.00 -7.82 10.14
CA SER A 75 17.42 -7.41 10.13
C SER A 75 17.60 -6.01 9.58
N LYS A 76 18.50 -5.23 10.20
CA LYS A 76 18.86 -3.89 9.72
C LYS A 76 19.42 -3.90 8.28
N ALA A 77 20.04 -5.01 7.85
CA ALA A 77 20.55 -5.15 6.49
C ALA A 77 19.44 -5.20 5.42
N LEU A 78 18.19 -5.47 5.83
CA LEU A 78 17.04 -5.60 4.93
C LEU A 78 16.27 -4.28 4.76
N ILE A 79 16.61 -3.24 5.52
CA ILE A 79 15.99 -1.91 5.43
C ILE A 79 16.06 -1.35 4.00
N PRO A 80 17.23 -1.35 3.31
CA PRO A 80 17.30 -0.83 1.94
C PRO A 80 16.42 -1.63 0.97
N ILE A 81 16.28 -2.94 1.19
CA ILE A 81 15.42 -3.80 0.36
C ILE A 81 13.96 -3.39 0.53
N GLY A 82 13.49 -3.17 1.76
CA GLY A 82 12.13 -2.67 2.03
C GLY A 82 11.87 -1.30 1.40
N VAL A 83 12.85 -0.40 1.40
CA VAL A 83 12.74 0.92 0.73
C VAL A 83 12.61 0.75 -0.78
N LEU A 84 13.49 -0.03 -1.41
CA LEU A 84 13.48 -0.25 -2.86
C LEU A 84 12.17 -0.92 -3.31
N MET A 85 11.70 -1.92 -2.55
CA MET A 85 10.47 -2.63 -2.85
C MET A 85 9.26 -1.69 -2.79
N ALA A 86 9.20 -0.82 -1.78
CA ALA A 86 8.15 0.19 -1.67
C ALA A 86 8.20 1.25 -2.79
N MET A 87 9.40 1.70 -3.16
CA MET A 87 9.57 2.63 -4.29
C MET A 87 9.09 2.01 -5.60
N MET A 88 9.39 0.72 -5.83
CA MET A 88 8.89 0.01 -7.00
C MET A 88 7.36 -0.08 -7.00
N GLY A 89 6.76 -0.41 -5.85
CA GLY A 89 5.31 -0.40 -5.68
C GLY A 89 4.68 0.95 -6.01
N TYR A 90 5.30 2.06 -5.60
CA TYR A 90 4.85 3.41 -5.93
C TYR A 90 4.93 3.74 -7.42
N ILE A 91 6.02 3.37 -8.08
CA ILE A 91 6.17 3.59 -9.52
C ILE A 91 5.04 2.86 -10.26
N LEU A 92 4.90 1.55 -10.03
CA LEU A 92 3.89 0.73 -10.69
C LEU A 92 2.47 1.18 -10.35
N GLY A 93 2.20 1.44 -9.08
CA GLY A 93 0.88 1.89 -8.61
C GLY A 93 0.49 3.25 -9.18
N THR A 94 1.42 4.20 -9.26
CA THR A 94 1.15 5.54 -9.80
C THR A 94 0.81 5.46 -11.28
N PHE A 95 1.65 4.80 -12.09
CA PHE A 95 1.39 4.66 -13.52
C PHE A 95 0.13 3.84 -13.80
N GLY A 96 -0.11 2.76 -13.05
CA GLY A 96 -1.33 1.97 -13.16
C GLY A 96 -2.58 2.77 -12.80
N GLY A 97 -2.54 3.56 -11.71
CA GLY A 97 -3.63 4.42 -11.29
C GLY A 97 -3.94 5.52 -12.32
N LEU A 98 -2.91 6.17 -12.86
CA LEU A 98 -3.07 7.15 -13.94
C LEU A 98 -3.68 6.53 -15.20
N MET A 99 -3.25 5.31 -15.56
CA MET A 99 -3.81 4.58 -16.69
C MET A 99 -5.30 4.28 -16.49
N VAL A 100 -5.69 3.79 -15.31
CA VAL A 100 -7.10 3.55 -14.97
C VAL A 100 -7.89 4.86 -15.01
N GLY A 101 -7.33 5.94 -14.45
CA GLY A 101 -7.95 7.27 -14.53
C GLY A 101 -8.20 7.71 -15.97
N LYS A 102 -7.24 7.47 -16.88
CA LYS A 102 -7.41 7.81 -18.30
C LYS A 102 -8.48 6.95 -18.98
N ILE A 103 -8.54 5.67 -18.67
CA ILE A 103 -9.58 4.77 -19.20
C ILE A 103 -10.97 5.25 -18.75
N LEU A 104 -11.13 5.59 -17.47
CA LEU A 104 -12.40 6.10 -16.94
C LEU A 104 -12.79 7.43 -17.58
N GLU A 105 -11.85 8.34 -17.77
CA GLU A 105 -12.07 9.62 -18.49
C GLU A 105 -12.58 9.39 -19.92
N MET A 106 -12.11 8.35 -20.62
CA MET A 106 -12.57 8.02 -21.97
C MET A 106 -13.97 7.36 -22.01
N MET A 107 -14.46 6.85 -20.89
CA MET A 107 -15.76 6.18 -20.79
C MET A 107 -16.91 7.14 -20.44
N VAL A 108 -16.59 8.36 -20.02
CA VAL A 108 -17.55 9.42 -19.64
C VAL A 108 -17.57 10.49 -20.73
#